data_AF-A0A972IXH9-F1
#
_entry.id   AF-A0A972IXH9-F1
#
_cell.length_a   1.000
_cell.length_b   1.000
_cell.length_c   1.000
_cell.angle_alpha   90.00
_cell.angle_beta   90.00
_cell.angle_gamma   90.00
#
_symmetry.space_group_name_H-M   'P 1'
#
loop_
_entity.id
_entity.type
_entity.pdbx_description
1 polymer ?
#
loop_
_entity_poly.entity_id
_entity_poly.type
_entity_poly.pdbx_seq_one_letter_code
_entity_poly.pdbx_strand_id
1 'polypeptide(L)'
;MRNPNKPFFYQKKKNSLPILLLIPVILGAVVLWVSKVPSLRKIVFPVTYKVFSYGVNLLAPLRTPDPRLYRIQTIVPTVELPSKEVIFAENLEDLAVPEKGNLNLPAPTPTSEVFWVFQHEIQGADLSAELALEGPILLSMPAFEQQDLFNDVLTAFSTILRFYGQIENQYSVSTLIKPDTFDPTVSFQDLADFLAEKYPEYHADRRINGSAELLQFLLSQGFPVLIRLQVQDQLPAWQGDDLWNGRMMIVYGFDPVISTFTLIDPAVGSGIQVRTESLLERWYPFALELWIIYPQSGEEQIKAALGEDWTETANLERAIMKFQQDVNMIPENRFAWLNFGRVLAEHGEYEMAQNAFQSADHLGIPMRYPFFDFSIIKTAFYNGAAYEVIERADFMIKINRHCEECWLWKGWGNYLISDLEKTRQAFQKAAGINPNSTEVRYAIEFLNQVQ
;
A
#
# COMPACT_ATOMS: atom_id res chain seq x y z
N MET A 1 4.01 -6.31 -76.06
CA MET A 1 3.75 -7.72 -76.44
C MET A 1 3.06 -8.41 -75.27
N ARG A 2 1.82 -8.86 -75.46
CA ARG A 2 0.94 -9.41 -74.41
C ARG A 2 1.12 -10.93 -74.40
N ASN A 3 1.45 -11.53 -73.26
CA ASN A 3 1.62 -12.98 -73.13
C ASN A 3 0.26 -13.68 -73.35
N PRO A 4 0.11 -14.53 -74.38
CA PRO A 4 -1.18 -15.12 -74.77
C PRO A 4 -1.72 -16.16 -73.77
N ASN A 5 -0.94 -16.59 -72.78
CA ASN A 5 -1.32 -17.65 -71.85
C ASN A 5 -1.93 -17.14 -70.52
N LYS A 6 -2.45 -15.90 -70.45
CA LYS A 6 -3.15 -15.41 -69.24
C LYS A 6 -4.54 -14.86 -69.58
N PRO A 7 -5.62 -15.38 -68.95
CA PRO A 7 -7.00 -14.95 -69.24
C PRO A 7 -7.24 -13.49 -68.82
N PHE A 8 -8.24 -12.86 -69.45
CA PHE A 8 -8.59 -11.43 -69.33
C PHE A 8 -8.89 -10.95 -67.89
N PHE A 9 -9.15 -11.87 -66.96
CA PHE A 9 -9.47 -11.61 -65.55
C PHE A 9 -8.38 -12.08 -64.56
N TYR A 10 -7.12 -12.16 -64.99
CA TYR A 10 -6.02 -12.49 -64.06
C TYR A 10 -5.69 -11.28 -63.16
N GLN A 11 -6.42 -11.11 -62.05
CA GLN A 11 -5.99 -10.24 -60.97
C GLN A 11 -4.87 -10.94 -60.19
N LYS A 12 -3.67 -10.35 -60.19
CA LYS A 12 -2.54 -10.81 -59.36
C LYS A 12 -2.95 -10.64 -57.90
N LYS A 13 -3.44 -11.70 -57.25
CA LYS A 13 -3.80 -11.71 -55.82
C LYS A 13 -2.54 -11.31 -55.04
N LYS A 14 -2.44 -10.05 -54.63
CA LYS A 14 -1.36 -9.58 -53.75
C LYS A 14 -1.51 -10.40 -52.48
N ASN A 15 -0.58 -11.32 -52.24
CA ASN A 15 -0.56 -12.09 -51.00
C ASN A 15 -0.19 -11.09 -49.90
N SER A 16 -1.19 -10.43 -49.31
CA SER A 16 -1.04 -9.50 -48.19
C SER A 16 -0.90 -10.25 -46.86
N LEU A 17 -1.09 -11.57 -46.88
CA LEU A 17 -0.92 -12.46 -45.73
C LEU A 17 0.43 -12.25 -44.99
N PRO A 18 1.58 -12.10 -45.66
CA PRO A 18 2.86 -11.83 -44.98
C PRO A 18 2.90 -10.45 -44.32
N ILE A 19 2.26 -9.44 -44.92
CA ILE A 19 2.20 -8.08 -44.38
C ILE A 19 1.27 -8.02 -43.15
N LEU A 20 0.14 -8.74 -43.20
CA LEU A 20 -0.79 -8.86 -42.08
C LEU A 20 -0.17 -9.61 -40.89
N LEU A 21 0.70 -10.60 -41.15
CA LEU A 21 1.44 -11.31 -40.11
C LEU A 21 2.59 -10.47 -39.51
N LEU A 22 3.11 -9.47 -40.22
CA LEU A 22 4.14 -8.55 -39.70
C LEU A 22 3.58 -7.50 -38.74
N ILE A 23 2.33 -7.09 -38.89
CA ILE A 23 1.68 -6.10 -38.02
C ILE A 23 1.74 -6.47 -36.53
N PRO A 24 1.33 -7.67 -36.08
CA PRO A 24 1.41 -8.04 -34.66
C PRO A 24 2.86 -8.15 -34.16
N VAL A 25 3.81 -8.55 -35.02
CA VAL A 25 5.24 -8.58 -34.67
C VAL A 25 5.78 -7.17 -34.45
N ILE A 26 5.45 -6.23 -35.34
CA ILE A 26 5.85 -4.83 -35.22
C ILE A 26 5.19 -4.20 -33.99
N LEU A 27 3.89 -4.44 -33.77
CA LEU A 27 3.19 -3.96 -32.56
C LEU A 27 3.83 -4.52 -31.29
N GLY A 28 4.16 -5.82 -31.26
CA GLY A 28 4.87 -6.43 -30.14
C GLY A 28 6.24 -5.80 -29.90
N ALA A 29 7.03 -5.57 -30.97
CA ALA A 29 8.32 -4.90 -30.88
C ALA A 29 8.21 -3.45 -30.37
N VAL A 30 7.18 -2.71 -30.82
CA VAL A 30 6.92 -1.34 -30.34
C VAL A 30 6.53 -1.35 -28.86
N VAL A 31 5.65 -2.26 -28.42
CA VAL A 31 5.29 -2.38 -26.99
C VAL A 31 6.51 -2.71 -26.14
N LEU A 32 7.36 -3.64 -26.60
CA LEU A 32 8.63 -3.98 -25.93
C LEU A 32 9.60 -2.80 -25.89
N TRP A 33 9.64 -1.97 -26.94
CA TRP A 33 10.48 -0.79 -26.95
C TRP A 33 9.93 0.29 -25.99
N VAL A 34 8.63 0.58 -26.03
CA VAL A 34 7.97 1.53 -25.11
C VAL A 34 8.15 1.09 -23.65
N SER A 35 8.08 -0.21 -23.36
CA SER A 35 8.28 -0.71 -21.99
C SER A 35 9.68 -0.47 -21.43
N LYS A 36 10.68 -0.27 -22.31
CA LYS A 36 12.08 -0.02 -21.95
C LYS A 36 12.45 1.47 -21.92
N VAL A 37 11.58 2.37 -22.40
CA VAL A 37 11.84 3.82 -22.45
C VAL A 37 10.94 4.53 -21.44
N PRO A 38 11.45 4.95 -20.27
CA PRO A 38 10.60 5.45 -19.19
C PRO A 38 9.77 6.69 -19.55
N SER A 39 10.31 7.60 -20.36
CA SER A 39 9.59 8.79 -20.83
C SER A 39 8.36 8.45 -21.66
N LEU A 40 8.40 7.37 -22.45
CA LEU A 40 7.25 6.89 -23.22
C LEU A 40 6.30 6.09 -22.34
N ARG A 41 6.84 5.26 -21.44
CA ARG A 41 6.06 4.45 -20.52
C ARG A 41 5.11 5.29 -19.68
N LYS A 42 5.61 6.39 -19.11
CA LYS A 42 4.82 7.36 -18.32
C LYS A 42 3.62 7.95 -19.07
N ILE A 43 3.72 8.09 -20.39
CA ILE A 43 2.66 8.66 -21.22
C ILE A 43 1.68 7.57 -21.66
N VAL A 44 2.20 6.42 -22.08
CA VAL A 44 1.40 5.38 -22.74
C VAL A 44 0.74 4.43 -21.74
N PHE A 45 1.49 3.94 -20.76
CA PHE A 45 1.05 2.82 -19.93
C PHE A 45 -0.11 3.12 -18.99
N PRO A 46 -0.26 4.32 -18.38
CA PRO A 46 -1.40 4.58 -17.52
C PRO A 46 -2.76 4.35 -18.20
N VAL A 47 -2.85 4.62 -19.51
CA VAL A 47 -4.05 4.38 -20.31
C VAL A 47 -4.07 2.96 -20.86
N THR A 48 -2.99 2.53 -21.53
CA THR A 48 -3.00 1.24 -22.23
C THR A 48 -3.07 0.05 -21.27
N TYR A 49 -2.50 0.16 -20.07
CA TYR A 49 -2.60 -0.87 -19.04
C TYR A 49 -4.06 -1.10 -18.66
N LYS A 50 -4.82 -0.03 -18.38
CA LYS A 50 -6.24 -0.14 -18.01
C LYS A 50 -7.09 -0.70 -19.14
N VAL A 51 -6.88 -0.23 -20.37
CA VAL A 51 -7.61 -0.75 -21.55
C VAL A 51 -7.30 -2.22 -21.78
N PHE A 52 -6.04 -2.63 -21.66
CA PHE A 52 -5.64 -4.02 -21.78
C PHE A 52 -6.26 -4.89 -20.68
N SER A 53 -6.15 -4.45 -19.42
CA SER A 53 -6.76 -5.13 -18.28
C SER A 53 -8.27 -5.29 -18.45
N TYR A 54 -8.95 -4.25 -18.95
CA TYR A 54 -10.38 -4.31 -19.24
C TYR A 54 -10.68 -5.36 -20.31
N GLY A 55 -9.93 -5.37 -21.41
CA GLY A 55 -10.07 -6.34 -22.49
C GLY A 55 -9.85 -7.79 -22.03
N VAL A 56 -8.85 -8.04 -21.19
CA VAL A 56 -8.61 -9.36 -20.59
C VAL A 56 -9.77 -9.78 -19.69
N ASN A 57 -10.30 -8.86 -18.89
CA ASN A 57 -11.42 -9.14 -17.99
C ASN A 57 -12.76 -9.36 -18.72
N LEU A 58 -12.93 -8.89 -19.95
CA LEU A 58 -14.09 -9.29 -20.78
C LEU A 58 -14.08 -10.78 -21.12
N LEU A 59 -12.89 -11.38 -21.27
CA LEU A 59 -12.74 -12.81 -21.56
C LEU A 59 -12.78 -13.66 -20.29
N ALA A 60 -12.28 -13.12 -19.18
CA ALA A 60 -12.23 -13.80 -17.88
C ALA A 60 -12.70 -12.86 -16.75
N PRO A 61 -14.02 -12.68 -16.56
CA PRO A 61 -14.56 -11.68 -15.64
C PRO A 61 -14.02 -11.80 -14.22
N LEU A 62 -13.59 -10.67 -13.64
CA LEU A 62 -13.23 -10.57 -12.25
C LEU A 62 -14.45 -10.85 -11.37
N ARG A 63 -14.29 -11.67 -10.33
CA ARG A 63 -15.32 -11.93 -9.33
C ARG A 63 -14.75 -11.47 -8.00
N THR A 64 -15.41 -10.51 -7.37
CA THR A 64 -15.06 -10.11 -6.02
C THR A 64 -15.28 -11.28 -5.07
N PRO A 65 -14.38 -11.51 -4.11
CA PRO A 65 -14.63 -12.45 -3.02
C PRO A 65 -15.99 -12.18 -2.38
N ASP A 66 -16.79 -13.21 -2.13
CA ASP A 66 -18.07 -13.05 -1.43
C ASP A 66 -17.81 -13.22 0.08
N PRO A 67 -17.87 -12.13 0.87
CA PRO A 67 -17.54 -12.21 2.30
C PRO A 67 -18.47 -13.14 3.08
N ARG A 68 -19.63 -13.50 2.52
CA ARG A 68 -20.56 -14.47 3.14
C ARG A 68 -19.98 -15.88 3.17
N LEU A 69 -19.07 -16.21 2.24
CA LEU A 69 -18.40 -17.50 2.20
C LEU A 69 -17.44 -17.70 3.38
N TYR A 70 -16.99 -16.62 4.02
CA TYR A 70 -16.07 -16.66 5.18
C TYR A 70 -16.78 -16.69 6.53
N ARG A 71 -18.11 -16.59 6.58
CA ARG A 71 -18.86 -16.60 7.86
C ARG A 71 -18.81 -17.94 8.59
N ILE A 72 -18.70 -19.04 7.83
CA ILE A 72 -18.61 -20.39 8.37
C ILE A 72 -17.45 -21.06 7.63
N GLN A 73 -16.24 -20.79 8.09
CA GLN A 73 -15.03 -21.31 7.48
C GLN A 73 -14.42 -22.43 8.33
N THR A 74 -13.80 -23.39 7.64
CA THR A 74 -12.95 -24.37 8.30
C THR A 74 -11.70 -23.67 8.80
N ILE A 75 -11.60 -23.52 10.11
CA ILE A 75 -10.39 -23.03 10.77
C ILE A 75 -9.38 -24.16 10.80
N VAL A 76 -8.25 -23.96 10.13
CA VAL A 76 -7.11 -24.86 10.27
C VAL A 76 -6.30 -24.49 11.51
N PRO A 77 -5.56 -25.42 12.12
CA PRO A 77 -4.60 -25.08 13.16
C PRO A 77 -3.64 -23.99 12.67
N THR A 78 -3.48 -22.96 13.49
CA THR A 78 -2.57 -21.85 13.19
C THR A 78 -1.13 -22.33 13.29
N VAL A 79 -0.23 -21.62 12.60
CA VAL A 79 1.21 -21.90 12.65
C VAL A 79 1.91 -20.72 13.28
N GLU A 80 2.64 -20.99 14.36
CA GLU A 80 3.57 -20.01 14.92
C GLU A 80 4.74 -19.86 13.95
N LEU A 81 4.84 -18.68 13.33
CA LEU A 81 5.94 -18.35 12.46
C LEU A 81 7.14 -17.94 13.32
N PRO A 82 8.30 -18.63 13.20
CA PRO A 82 9.51 -18.19 13.87
C PRO A 82 9.94 -16.80 13.38
N SER A 83 10.79 -16.13 14.14
CA SER A 83 11.32 -14.83 13.74
C SER A 83 12.25 -14.95 12.53
N LYS A 84 12.47 -13.84 11.81
CA LYS A 84 13.41 -13.82 10.68
C LYS A 84 14.83 -14.15 11.14
N GLU A 85 15.23 -13.69 12.32
CA GLU A 85 16.53 -14.00 12.91
C GLU A 85 16.67 -15.50 13.16
N VAL A 86 15.63 -16.16 13.67
CA VAL A 86 15.60 -17.62 13.84
C VAL A 86 15.73 -18.34 12.50
N ILE A 87 14.98 -17.91 11.47
CA ILE A 87 15.02 -18.57 10.16
C ILE A 87 16.35 -18.35 9.42
N PHE A 88 16.97 -17.18 9.57
CA PHE A 88 18.25 -16.87 8.93
C PHE A 88 19.48 -17.22 9.78
N ALA A 89 19.30 -17.68 11.02
CA ALA A 89 20.41 -18.13 11.85
C ALA A 89 20.98 -19.46 11.33
N GLU A 90 22.30 -19.51 11.15
CA GLU A 90 23.01 -20.76 10.87
C GLU A 90 23.14 -21.65 12.12
N ASN A 91 23.04 -21.07 13.34
CA ASN A 91 23.03 -21.78 14.63
C ASN A 91 22.05 -21.12 15.62
N LEU A 92 21.20 -21.92 16.28
CA LEU A 92 20.11 -21.48 17.16
C LEU A 92 20.56 -20.96 18.55
N GLU A 93 21.82 -21.15 18.94
CA GLU A 93 22.34 -20.85 20.29
C GLU A 93 22.55 -19.35 20.55
N ASP A 94 22.53 -18.51 19.52
CA ASP A 94 22.85 -17.07 19.62
C ASP A 94 21.62 -16.16 19.82
N LEU A 95 20.40 -16.70 19.91
CA LEU A 95 19.17 -15.91 19.92
C LEU A 95 18.56 -15.77 21.33
N ALA A 96 18.65 -14.56 21.89
CA ALA A 96 17.92 -14.18 23.10
C ALA A 96 16.52 -13.65 22.73
N VAL A 97 15.45 -14.33 23.17
CA VAL A 97 14.05 -13.95 22.88
C VAL A 97 13.45 -13.19 24.09
N PRO A 98 12.85 -12.00 23.93
CA PRO A 98 12.09 -11.33 25.00
C PRO A 98 10.64 -11.85 25.06
N GLU A 99 10.13 -12.10 26.29
CA GLU A 99 8.73 -12.49 26.55
C GLU A 99 7.72 -11.36 26.27
N LYS A 100 6.63 -11.67 25.56
CA LYS A 100 5.45 -10.79 25.42
C LYS A 100 4.63 -10.78 26.71
N GLY A 101 4.42 -9.58 27.28
CA GLY A 101 3.53 -9.37 28.42
C GLY A 101 2.05 -9.34 28.01
N ASN A 102 1.21 -10.08 28.74
CA ASN A 102 -0.25 -10.04 28.60
C ASN A 102 -0.83 -8.78 29.28
N LEU A 103 -1.66 -8.02 28.56
CA LEU A 103 -2.46 -6.92 29.10
C LEU A 103 -3.96 -7.22 28.94
N ASN A 104 -4.69 -7.15 30.05
CA ASN A 104 -6.15 -7.28 30.08
C ASN A 104 -6.81 -5.97 29.66
N LEU A 105 -7.61 -5.99 28.60
CA LEU A 105 -8.48 -4.87 28.23
C LEU A 105 -9.75 -4.85 29.11
N PRO A 106 -10.20 -3.68 29.60
CA PRO A 106 -11.45 -3.58 30.36
C PRO A 106 -12.70 -3.70 29.46
N ALA A 107 -13.74 -4.33 29.98
CA ALA A 107 -15.01 -4.51 29.28
C ALA A 107 -15.86 -3.22 29.26
N PRO A 108 -16.53 -2.88 28.15
CA PRO A 108 -17.34 -1.67 28.06
C PRO A 108 -18.65 -1.79 28.86
N THR A 109 -18.95 -0.77 29.65
CA THR A 109 -20.25 -0.60 30.36
C THR A 109 -21.14 0.32 29.53
N PRO A 110 -22.44 0.01 29.35
CA PRO A 110 -23.35 0.90 28.61
C PRO A 110 -23.82 2.04 29.52
N THR A 111 -23.81 3.27 29.03
CA THR A 111 -24.60 4.36 29.64
C THR A 111 -25.21 5.23 28.55
N SER A 112 -26.51 5.44 28.69
CA SER A 112 -27.39 6.16 27.78
C SER A 112 -27.35 7.67 28.03
N GLU A 113 -27.52 8.40 26.93
CA GLU A 113 -27.91 9.82 26.78
C GLU A 113 -27.03 10.88 27.46
N VAL A 114 -26.44 11.76 26.65
CA VAL A 114 -26.63 13.23 26.73
C VAL A 114 -25.99 13.91 25.50
N PHE A 115 -26.57 15.06 25.19
CA PHE A 115 -26.45 15.92 24.04
C PHE A 115 -25.05 16.34 23.60
N TRP A 116 -24.94 16.48 22.27
CA TRP A 116 -23.80 16.96 21.51
C TRP A 116 -23.30 18.35 21.93
N VAL A 117 -22.07 18.38 22.42
CA VAL A 117 -21.14 19.49 22.28
C VAL A 117 -19.83 18.86 21.84
N PHE A 118 -19.31 19.24 20.67
CA PHE A 118 -17.95 18.88 20.27
C PHE A 118 -16.98 19.63 21.17
N GLN A 119 -16.64 19.03 22.30
CA GLN A 119 -15.56 19.47 23.15
C GLN A 119 -14.42 18.48 22.95
N HIS A 120 -13.35 18.93 22.29
CA HIS A 120 -12.08 18.23 22.29
C HIS A 120 -11.57 18.19 23.73
N GLU A 121 -11.80 17.10 24.45
CA GLU A 121 -10.94 16.75 25.59
C GLU A 121 -9.73 16.00 25.05
N ILE A 122 -8.80 16.78 24.50
CA ILE A 122 -7.39 16.45 24.62
C ILE A 122 -7.02 16.84 26.05
N GLN A 123 -6.42 15.93 26.82
CA GLN A 123 -5.62 16.36 27.98
C GLN A 123 -4.46 17.19 27.43
N GLY A 124 -4.74 18.49 27.27
CA GLY A 124 -3.79 19.50 26.88
C GLY A 124 -2.87 19.80 28.04
N ALA A 125 -1.67 19.26 27.98
CA ALA A 125 -0.52 19.77 28.69
C ALA A 125 0.76 19.34 27.94
N ASP A 126 0.95 19.89 26.73
CA ASP A 126 2.23 20.50 26.29
C ASP A 126 2.35 20.72 24.77
N LEU A 127 1.46 20.20 23.92
CA LEU A 127 1.48 20.48 22.47
C LEU A 127 0.66 21.71 22.05
N SER A 128 -0.05 22.34 23.00
CA SER A 128 -0.78 23.60 22.81
C SER A 128 0.03 24.83 23.22
N ALA A 129 1.37 24.76 23.10
CA ALA A 129 2.11 25.97 22.77
C ALA A 129 1.62 26.39 21.39
N GLU A 130 0.61 27.26 21.40
CA GLU A 130 -0.01 27.95 20.29
C GLU A 130 1.04 28.18 19.19
N LEU A 131 1.04 27.32 18.17
CA LEU A 131 1.76 27.54 16.93
C LEU A 131 1.04 28.72 16.29
N ALA A 132 1.35 29.92 16.76
CA ALA A 132 0.95 31.18 16.16
C ALA A 132 1.71 31.26 14.83
N LEU A 133 1.22 30.49 13.85
CA LEU A 133 1.72 30.52 12.49
C LEU A 133 1.28 31.86 11.90
N GLU A 134 2.17 32.86 12.02
CA GLU A 134 1.93 34.22 11.53
C GLU A 134 1.86 34.29 9.99
N GLY A 135 2.16 33.19 9.28
CA GLY A 135 2.11 33.12 7.82
C GLY A 135 2.11 31.69 7.27
N PRO A 136 1.96 31.54 5.94
CA PRO A 136 1.97 30.25 5.28
C PRO A 136 3.33 29.56 5.41
N ILE A 137 3.33 28.29 5.77
CA ILE A 137 4.51 27.42 5.72
C ILE A 137 4.61 26.85 4.31
N LEU A 138 5.77 26.99 3.67
CA LEU A 138 6.03 26.36 2.38
C LEU A 138 7.50 25.95 2.29
N LEU A 139 7.74 24.63 2.24
CA LEU A 139 9.08 24.08 2.09
C LEU A 139 9.56 24.17 0.64
N SER A 140 10.86 24.39 0.44
CA SER A 140 11.44 24.43 -0.89
C SER A 140 11.67 23.00 -1.41
N MET A 141 10.77 22.53 -2.26
CA MET A 141 10.83 21.18 -2.82
C MET A 141 11.74 21.09 -4.05
N PRO A 142 12.39 19.94 -4.30
CA PRO A 142 13.19 19.73 -5.50
C PRO A 142 12.31 19.70 -6.76
N ALA A 143 12.96 19.67 -7.94
CA ALA A 143 12.26 19.60 -9.22
C ALA A 143 11.25 18.44 -9.27
N PHE A 144 10.06 18.69 -9.81
CA PHE A 144 9.01 17.68 -9.90
C PHE A 144 9.46 16.48 -10.75
N GLU A 145 9.25 15.28 -10.22
CA GLU A 145 9.43 14.02 -10.93
C GLU A 145 8.05 13.37 -11.11
N GLN A 146 7.66 13.12 -12.36
CA GLN A 146 6.44 12.38 -12.65
C GLN A 146 6.67 10.88 -12.43
N GLN A 147 5.74 10.25 -11.71
CA GLN A 147 5.75 8.80 -11.47
C GLN A 147 5.64 8.00 -12.77
N ASP A 148 6.22 6.82 -12.76
CA ASP A 148 5.95 5.72 -13.68
C ASP A 148 4.77 4.87 -13.21
N LEU A 149 4.41 3.86 -14.02
CA LEU A 149 3.36 2.92 -13.67
C LEU A 149 3.65 2.28 -12.30
N PHE A 150 2.70 2.41 -11.37
CA PHE A 150 2.79 1.90 -10.00
C PHE A 150 4.02 2.36 -9.18
N ASN A 151 4.50 3.58 -9.42
CA ASN A 151 5.68 4.14 -8.74
C ASN A 151 5.35 5.35 -7.86
N ASP A 152 4.10 5.54 -7.41
CA ASP A 152 3.72 6.68 -6.57
C ASP A 152 4.55 6.73 -5.27
N VAL A 153 4.67 5.60 -4.56
CA VAL A 153 5.45 5.50 -3.32
C VAL A 153 6.93 5.81 -3.57
N LEU A 154 7.55 5.19 -4.58
CA LEU A 154 8.97 5.38 -4.87
C LEU A 154 9.30 6.79 -5.37
N THR A 155 8.39 7.40 -6.14
CA THR A 155 8.54 8.77 -6.61
C THR A 155 8.40 9.76 -5.46
N ALA A 156 7.47 9.50 -4.53
CA ALA A 156 7.31 10.30 -3.33
C ALA A 156 8.54 10.18 -2.42
N PHE A 157 9.00 8.97 -2.14
CA PHE A 157 10.16 8.71 -1.31
C PHE A 157 11.45 9.30 -1.89
N SER A 158 11.74 9.07 -3.18
CA SER A 158 12.92 9.69 -3.83
C SER A 158 12.82 11.22 -3.89
N THR A 159 11.62 11.79 -3.92
CA THR A 159 11.43 13.25 -3.78
C THR A 159 11.84 13.75 -2.39
N ILE A 160 11.55 12.99 -1.32
CA ILE A 160 12.04 13.32 0.02
C ILE A 160 13.57 13.19 0.12
N LEU A 161 14.16 12.13 -0.44
CA LEU A 161 15.62 11.98 -0.47
C LEU A 161 16.29 13.16 -1.19
N ARG A 162 15.74 13.58 -2.33
CA ARG A 162 16.22 14.76 -3.07
C ARG A 162 15.99 16.08 -2.32
N PHE A 163 14.94 16.19 -1.51
CA PHE A 163 14.73 17.33 -0.61
C PHE A 163 15.89 17.43 0.39
N TYR A 164 16.40 16.31 0.88
CA TYR A 164 17.59 16.26 1.73
C TYR A 164 18.92 16.27 0.96
N GLY A 165 18.91 16.55 -0.35
CA GLY A 165 20.12 16.70 -1.16
C GLY A 165 20.69 15.40 -1.74
N GLN A 166 20.04 14.26 -1.55
CA GLN A 166 20.48 12.99 -2.12
C GLN A 166 20.18 12.90 -3.62
N ILE A 167 21.02 12.19 -4.36
CA ILE A 167 20.93 12.06 -5.82
C ILE A 167 20.18 10.77 -6.17
N GLU A 168 18.88 10.75 -5.88
CA GLU A 168 18.00 9.61 -6.15
C GLU A 168 16.88 9.96 -7.11
N ASN A 169 16.30 8.95 -7.74
CA ASN A 169 15.05 9.05 -8.48
C ASN A 169 14.23 7.78 -8.27
N GLN A 170 13.00 7.74 -8.77
CA GLN A 170 12.15 6.58 -8.58
C GLN A 170 12.75 5.26 -9.11
N TYR A 171 13.60 5.31 -10.15
CA TYR A 171 14.15 4.13 -10.80
C TYR A 171 15.36 3.54 -10.06
N SER A 172 16.23 4.40 -9.52
CA SER A 172 17.34 3.97 -8.68
C SER A 172 16.84 3.29 -7.40
N VAL A 173 15.76 3.82 -6.80
CA VAL A 173 15.10 3.17 -5.66
C VAL A 173 14.38 1.89 -6.09
N SER A 174 13.60 1.92 -7.18
CA SER A 174 12.83 0.75 -7.67
C SER A 174 13.69 -0.47 -7.94
N THR A 175 14.93 -0.29 -8.42
CA THR A 175 15.82 -1.41 -8.75
C THR A 175 16.16 -2.26 -7.52
N LEU A 176 16.16 -1.68 -6.32
CA LEU A 176 16.43 -2.38 -5.08
C LEU A 176 15.15 -2.90 -4.43
N ILE A 177 14.11 -2.06 -4.35
CA ILE A 177 12.89 -2.37 -3.59
C ILE A 177 11.93 -3.27 -4.37
N LYS A 178 11.56 -2.88 -5.60
CA LYS A 178 10.64 -3.62 -6.46
C LYS A 178 11.11 -3.59 -7.93
N PRO A 179 12.00 -4.51 -8.33
CA PRO A 179 12.62 -4.46 -9.66
C PRO A 179 11.63 -4.73 -10.80
N ASP A 180 10.52 -5.43 -10.55
CA ASP A 180 9.43 -5.54 -11.52
C ASP A 180 8.61 -4.24 -11.57
N THR A 181 8.62 -3.58 -12.73
CA THR A 181 7.87 -2.33 -12.94
C THR A 181 6.36 -2.50 -12.79
N PHE A 182 5.82 -3.71 -13.00
CA PHE A 182 4.39 -3.96 -12.90
C PHE A 182 3.92 -4.35 -11.50
N ASP A 183 4.85 -4.52 -10.56
CA ASP A 183 4.56 -4.75 -9.15
C ASP A 183 3.94 -3.49 -8.53
N PRO A 184 2.70 -3.57 -7.99
CA PRO A 184 1.96 -2.41 -7.53
C PRO A 184 2.28 -1.98 -6.10
N THR A 185 3.02 -2.78 -5.36
CA THR A 185 3.11 -2.71 -3.90
C THR A 185 4.51 -2.33 -3.44
N VAL A 186 4.55 -1.51 -2.39
CA VAL A 186 5.75 -1.11 -1.65
C VAL A 186 5.30 -0.92 -0.21
N SER A 187 5.95 -1.60 0.72
CA SER A 187 5.71 -1.45 2.14
C SER A 187 6.54 -0.30 2.74
N PHE A 188 6.16 0.14 3.94
CA PHE A 188 6.99 1.07 4.71
C PHE A 188 8.35 0.45 5.06
N GLN A 189 8.37 -0.85 5.40
CA GLN A 189 9.59 -1.55 5.78
C GLN A 189 10.61 -1.57 4.65
N ASP A 190 10.16 -1.70 3.39
CA ASP A 190 11.07 -1.65 2.24
C ASP A 190 11.83 -0.31 2.17
N LEU A 191 11.17 0.79 2.51
CA LEU A 191 11.82 2.11 2.54
C LEU A 191 12.78 2.22 3.73
N ALA A 192 12.39 1.70 4.90
CA ALA A 192 13.23 1.69 6.09
C ALA A 192 14.50 0.85 5.88
N ASP A 193 14.38 -0.33 5.28
CA ASP A 193 15.50 -1.22 4.95
C ASP A 193 16.43 -0.56 3.92
N PHE A 194 15.87 0.10 2.89
CA PHE A 194 16.65 0.87 1.93
C PHE A 194 17.46 1.99 2.60
N LEU A 195 16.87 2.73 3.55
CA LEU A 195 17.58 3.76 4.30
C LEU A 195 18.67 3.14 5.17
N ALA A 196 18.35 2.09 5.93
CA ALA A 196 19.32 1.43 6.81
C ALA A 196 20.56 0.93 6.03
N GLU A 197 20.38 0.43 4.81
CA GLU A 197 21.48 -0.04 3.98
C GLU A 197 22.27 1.10 3.31
N LYS A 198 21.56 2.07 2.73
CA LYS A 198 22.18 3.06 1.82
C LYS A 198 22.46 4.41 2.45
N TYR A 199 21.64 4.81 3.42
CA TYR A 199 21.61 6.14 4.02
C TYR A 199 21.37 6.03 5.55
N PRO A 200 22.29 5.37 6.30
CA PRO A 200 22.10 5.08 7.72
C PRO A 200 22.00 6.33 8.62
N GLU A 201 22.33 7.51 8.09
CA GLU A 201 22.15 8.81 8.75
C GLU A 201 20.70 9.34 8.72
N TYR A 202 19.79 8.63 8.03
CA TYR A 202 18.36 8.95 7.99
C TYR A 202 17.55 7.88 8.72
N HIS A 203 16.46 8.34 9.32
CA HIS A 203 15.46 7.50 9.94
C HIS A 203 14.14 7.64 9.17
N ALA A 204 13.34 6.58 9.23
CA ALA A 204 11.96 6.60 8.81
C ALA A 204 11.10 6.16 9.99
N ASP A 205 10.06 6.94 10.27
CA ASP A 205 9.04 6.64 11.27
C ASP A 205 7.67 6.54 10.62
N ARG A 206 6.92 5.51 11.01
CA ARG A 206 5.53 5.32 10.64
C ARG A 206 4.63 5.58 11.84
N ARG A 207 3.64 6.45 11.69
CA ARG A 207 2.63 6.69 12.74
C ARG A 207 1.25 6.64 12.13
N ILE A 208 0.29 6.15 12.89
CA ILE A 208 -1.13 6.10 12.54
C ILE A 208 -1.90 7.07 13.43
N ASN A 209 -3.16 7.34 13.08
CA ASN A 209 -3.98 8.33 13.81
C ASN A 209 -3.36 9.74 13.80
N GLY A 210 -2.83 10.16 12.65
CA GLY A 210 -2.36 11.52 12.45
C GLY A 210 -3.45 12.58 12.51
N SER A 211 -3.03 13.85 12.62
CA SER A 211 -3.94 15.00 12.63
C SER A 211 -3.43 16.12 11.74
N ALA A 212 -4.30 17.10 11.46
CA ALA A 212 -3.90 18.30 10.72
C ALA A 212 -2.88 19.12 11.54
N GLU A 213 -3.00 19.13 12.86
CA GLU A 213 -2.10 19.82 13.78
C GLU A 213 -0.71 19.18 13.77
N LEU A 214 -0.63 17.85 13.77
CA LEU A 214 0.64 17.13 13.65
C LEU A 214 1.32 17.43 12.31
N LEU A 215 0.57 17.42 11.20
CA LEU A 215 1.11 17.80 9.89
C LEU A 215 1.63 19.25 9.90
N GLN A 216 0.86 20.19 10.45
CA GLN A 216 1.28 21.59 10.59
C GLN A 216 2.57 21.73 11.41
N PHE A 217 2.67 21.01 12.54
CA PHE A 217 3.86 21.03 13.38
C PHE A 217 5.07 20.49 12.63
N LEU A 218 4.97 19.31 12.02
CA LEU A 218 6.07 18.71 11.24
C LEU A 218 6.55 19.64 10.12
N LEU A 219 5.63 20.28 9.40
CA LEU A 219 5.96 21.25 8.37
C LEU A 219 6.65 22.49 8.94
N SER A 220 6.21 23.00 10.09
CA SER A 220 6.84 24.15 10.77
C SER A 220 8.28 23.85 11.19
N GLN A 221 8.60 22.58 11.44
CA GLN A 221 9.95 22.10 11.76
C GLN A 221 10.78 21.76 10.51
N GLY A 222 10.25 21.98 9.30
CA GLY A 222 10.97 21.75 8.06
C GLY A 222 10.87 20.32 7.51
N PHE A 223 9.97 19.49 8.02
CA PHE A 223 9.82 18.10 7.59
C PHE A 223 8.64 17.92 6.63
N PRO A 224 8.87 17.64 5.34
CA PRO A 224 7.81 17.18 4.46
C PRO A 224 7.36 15.78 4.87
N VAL A 225 6.07 15.49 4.72
CA VAL A 225 5.46 14.23 5.19
C VAL A 225 4.86 13.47 4.02
N LEU A 226 5.04 12.16 4.00
CA LEU A 226 4.37 11.28 3.07
C LEU A 226 3.05 10.78 3.67
N ILE A 227 1.95 10.95 2.94
CA ILE A 227 0.63 10.43 3.33
C ILE A 227 -0.06 9.81 2.14
N ARG A 228 -0.90 8.80 2.38
CA ARG A 228 -1.72 8.20 1.33
C ARG A 228 -3.10 8.84 1.31
N LEU A 229 -3.51 9.35 0.15
CA LEU A 229 -4.85 9.91 -0.06
C LEU A 229 -5.66 9.03 -1.00
N GLN A 230 -6.97 8.94 -0.75
CA GLN A 230 -7.87 8.30 -1.70
C GLN A 230 -7.99 9.18 -2.94
N VAL A 231 -8.04 8.52 -4.09
CA VAL A 231 -8.21 9.10 -5.41
C VAL A 231 -9.17 8.23 -6.21
N GLN A 232 -9.79 8.82 -7.22
CA GLN A 232 -10.64 8.08 -8.15
C GLN A 232 -9.93 7.95 -9.49
N ASP A 233 -9.85 6.72 -9.98
CA ASP A 233 -9.34 6.43 -11.30
C ASP A 233 -10.29 6.93 -12.39
N GLN A 234 -9.73 7.41 -13.49
CA GLN A 234 -10.52 7.97 -14.60
C GLN A 234 -11.12 6.90 -15.53
N LEU A 235 -10.57 5.67 -15.50
CA LEU A 235 -10.95 4.59 -16.41
C LEU A 235 -11.05 3.28 -15.62
N PRO A 236 -12.09 2.46 -15.88
CA PRO A 236 -12.20 1.15 -15.28
C PRO A 236 -11.19 0.17 -15.92
N ALA A 237 -10.65 -0.71 -15.10
CA ALA A 237 -9.80 -1.82 -15.51
C ALA A 237 -10.56 -3.14 -15.69
N TRP A 238 -11.85 -3.20 -15.30
CA TRP A 238 -12.77 -4.31 -15.57
C TRP A 238 -14.24 -3.85 -15.46
N GLN A 239 -15.18 -4.71 -15.85
CA GLN A 239 -16.61 -4.42 -15.68
C GLN A 239 -17.00 -4.45 -14.20
N GLY A 240 -17.57 -3.36 -13.70
CA GLY A 240 -17.96 -3.23 -12.28
C GLY A 240 -16.84 -2.73 -11.37
N ASP A 241 -15.73 -2.25 -11.94
CA ASP A 241 -14.66 -1.57 -11.23
C ASP A 241 -15.19 -0.30 -10.52
N ASP A 242 -14.95 -0.22 -9.21
CA ASP A 242 -15.38 0.88 -8.34
C ASP A 242 -14.55 2.17 -8.51
N LEU A 243 -13.48 2.11 -9.31
CA LEU A 243 -12.52 3.19 -9.58
C LEU A 243 -11.81 3.73 -8.34
N TRP A 244 -12.02 3.14 -7.16
CA TRP A 244 -11.39 3.60 -5.93
C TRP A 244 -9.93 3.16 -5.91
N ASN A 245 -9.06 4.09 -5.55
CA ASN A 245 -7.62 3.89 -5.55
C ASN A 245 -6.95 4.76 -4.46
N GLY A 246 -5.70 4.47 -4.14
CA GLY A 246 -4.87 5.24 -3.22
C GLY A 246 -3.68 5.83 -3.96
N ARG A 247 -3.17 6.97 -3.48
CA ARG A 247 -1.93 7.55 -3.99
C ARG A 247 -1.10 8.15 -2.86
N MET A 248 0.17 7.80 -2.82
CA MET A 248 1.15 8.42 -1.95
C MET A 248 1.43 9.85 -2.40
N MET A 249 1.24 10.81 -1.51
CA MET A 249 1.41 12.24 -1.72
C MET A 249 2.51 12.77 -0.81
N ILE A 250 3.10 13.90 -1.19
CA ILE A 250 4.02 14.64 -0.35
C ILE A 250 3.32 15.91 0.14
N VAL A 251 3.13 16.05 1.45
CA VAL A 251 2.69 17.30 2.08
C VAL A 251 3.92 18.13 2.39
N TYR A 252 3.96 19.39 1.93
CA TYR A 252 5.14 20.24 2.11
C TYR A 252 4.81 21.71 2.41
N GLY A 253 3.54 22.05 2.59
CA GLY A 253 3.14 23.39 3.00
C GLY A 253 1.73 23.45 3.57
N PHE A 254 1.45 24.52 4.30
CA PHE A 254 0.17 24.81 4.89
C PHE A 254 -0.06 26.31 4.99
N ASP A 255 -1.24 26.77 4.58
CA ASP A 255 -1.69 28.15 4.77
C ASP A 255 -2.77 28.18 5.87
N PRO A 256 -2.49 28.79 7.05
CA PRO A 256 -3.43 28.85 8.17
C PRO A 256 -4.62 29.79 7.89
N VAL A 257 -4.49 30.76 6.99
CA VAL A 257 -5.54 31.76 6.71
C VAL A 257 -6.70 31.10 5.95
N ILE A 258 -6.37 30.25 4.98
CA ILE A 258 -7.36 29.54 4.15
C ILE A 258 -7.49 28.05 4.49
N SER A 259 -6.81 27.60 5.55
CA SER A 259 -6.78 26.21 6.04
C SER A 259 -6.57 25.20 4.91
N THR A 260 -5.45 25.35 4.19
CA THR A 260 -5.16 24.59 2.98
C THR A 260 -3.74 24.06 3.00
N PHE A 261 -3.59 22.76 2.75
CA PHE A 261 -2.30 22.11 2.57
C PHE A 261 -1.84 22.16 1.12
N THR A 262 -0.54 22.34 0.94
CA THR A 262 0.12 22.25 -0.36
C THR A 262 0.79 20.88 -0.51
N LEU A 263 0.47 20.18 -1.60
CA LEU A 263 0.96 18.84 -1.88
C LEU A 263 1.68 18.73 -3.22
N ILE A 264 2.51 17.69 -3.31
CA ILE A 264 2.93 17.08 -4.57
C ILE A 264 2.17 15.77 -4.73
N ASP A 265 1.54 15.61 -5.89
CA ASP A 265 0.97 14.36 -6.35
C ASP A 265 1.88 13.82 -7.46
N PRO A 266 2.58 12.69 -7.24
CA PRO A 266 3.51 12.14 -8.21
C PRO A 266 2.91 11.85 -9.60
N ALA A 267 1.60 11.66 -9.71
CA ALA A 267 0.93 11.45 -10.99
C ALA A 267 0.47 12.74 -11.68
N VAL A 268 0.30 13.83 -10.92
CA VAL A 268 -0.33 15.07 -11.41
C VAL A 268 0.66 16.23 -11.48
N GLY A 269 1.37 16.54 -10.38
CA GLY A 269 2.21 17.72 -10.30
C GLY A 269 2.47 18.22 -8.87
N SER A 270 3.19 19.34 -8.76
CA SER A 270 3.47 20.04 -7.51
C SER A 270 2.59 21.27 -7.34
N GLY A 271 2.37 21.70 -6.09
CA GLY A 271 1.65 22.93 -5.76
C GLY A 271 0.14 22.74 -5.69
N ILE A 272 -0.31 21.51 -5.49
CA ILE A 272 -1.73 21.17 -5.40
C ILE A 272 -2.25 21.64 -4.05
N GLN A 273 -3.26 22.50 -4.06
CA GLN A 273 -3.87 23.06 -2.88
C GLN A 273 -5.09 22.22 -2.48
N VAL A 274 -5.11 21.72 -1.24
CA VAL A 274 -6.21 20.90 -0.70
C VAL A 274 -6.63 21.43 0.66
N ARG A 275 -7.92 21.78 0.81
CA ARG A 275 -8.47 22.23 2.10
C ARG A 275 -8.34 21.14 3.15
N THR A 276 -8.10 21.54 4.40
CA THR A 276 -7.91 20.62 5.54
C THR A 276 -9.00 19.56 5.65
N GLU A 277 -10.27 19.94 5.56
CA GLU A 277 -11.40 18.99 5.62
C GLU A 277 -11.33 17.92 4.52
N SER A 278 -11.05 18.33 3.29
CA SER A 278 -10.92 17.41 2.14
C SER A 278 -9.66 16.54 2.25
N LEU A 279 -8.58 17.07 2.82
CA LEU A 279 -7.38 16.28 3.11
C LEU A 279 -7.71 15.16 4.09
N LEU A 280 -8.32 15.50 5.23
CA LEU A 280 -8.67 14.54 6.29
C LEU A 280 -9.65 13.48 5.78
N GLU A 281 -10.69 13.88 5.05
CA GLU A 281 -11.64 12.95 4.41
C GLU A 281 -10.91 11.96 3.48
N ARG A 282 -9.92 12.44 2.71
CA ARG A 282 -9.20 11.60 1.76
C ARG A 282 -8.12 10.74 2.40
N TRP A 283 -7.61 11.15 3.55
CA TRP A 283 -6.57 10.46 4.29
C TRP A 283 -7.14 9.40 5.24
N TYR A 284 -8.35 9.62 5.77
CA TYR A 284 -9.01 8.73 6.74
C TYR A 284 -9.11 7.26 6.31
N PRO A 285 -9.39 6.91 5.04
CA PRO A 285 -9.38 5.51 4.59
C PRO A 285 -8.07 4.75 4.82
N PHE A 286 -6.97 5.46 5.05
CA PHE A 286 -5.63 4.93 5.28
C PHE A 286 -5.18 5.18 6.73
N ALA A 287 -6.11 5.07 7.68
CA ALA A 287 -5.87 5.21 9.12
C ALA A 287 -5.13 6.50 9.55
N LEU A 288 -5.23 7.56 8.73
CA LEU A 288 -4.47 8.80 8.94
C LEU A 288 -2.97 8.53 9.14
N GLU A 289 -2.42 7.61 8.35
CA GLU A 289 -1.02 7.17 8.45
C GLU A 289 -0.04 8.19 7.84
N LEU A 290 1.03 8.49 8.58
CA LEU A 290 2.18 9.31 8.16
C LEU A 290 3.41 8.41 7.99
N TRP A 291 4.16 8.64 6.91
CA TRP A 291 5.55 8.20 6.83
C TRP A 291 6.45 9.44 6.88
N ILE A 292 7.30 9.50 7.89
CA ILE A 292 8.15 10.63 8.21
C ILE A 292 9.58 10.18 8.00
N ILE A 293 10.28 10.79 7.03
CA ILE A 293 11.69 10.51 6.75
C ILE A 293 12.48 11.75 7.14
N TYR A 294 13.51 11.60 7.96
CA TYR A 294 14.27 12.71 8.51
C TYR A 294 15.73 12.30 8.80
N PRO A 295 16.68 13.25 8.72
CA PRO A 295 18.06 12.99 9.14
C PRO A 295 18.12 12.82 10.66
N GLN A 296 19.10 12.08 11.17
CA GLN A 296 19.29 11.86 12.62
C GLN A 296 19.30 13.16 13.44
N SER A 297 19.80 14.26 12.88
CA SER A 297 19.77 15.59 13.52
C SER A 297 18.37 16.15 13.80
N GLY A 298 17.33 15.60 13.16
CA GLY A 298 15.93 15.99 13.30
C GLY A 298 15.14 15.18 14.33
N GLU A 299 15.74 14.17 14.95
CA GLU A 299 15.04 13.21 15.82
C GLU A 299 14.34 13.88 17.00
N GLU A 300 14.99 14.84 17.66
CA GLU A 300 14.39 15.54 18.80
C GLU A 300 13.18 16.39 18.41
N GLN A 301 13.16 16.96 17.20
CA GLN A 301 12.00 17.68 16.67
C GLN A 301 10.84 16.73 16.33
N ILE A 302 11.13 15.54 15.78
CA ILE A 302 10.12 14.52 15.52
C ILE A 302 9.57 13.96 16.84
N LYS A 303 10.42 13.68 17.82
CA LYS A 303 10.02 13.31 19.19
C LYS A 303 9.10 14.34 19.80
N ALA A 304 9.47 15.62 19.72
CA ALA A 304 8.65 16.71 20.23
C ALA A 304 7.30 16.81 19.50
N ALA A 305 7.29 16.60 18.17
CA ALA A 305 6.07 16.62 17.36
C ALA A 305 5.11 15.48 17.72
N LEU A 306 5.65 14.28 17.90
CA LEU A 306 4.87 13.08 18.22
C LEU A 306 4.48 13.04 19.71
N GLY A 307 5.26 13.66 20.60
CA GLY A 307 4.99 13.69 22.02
C GLY A 307 4.81 12.27 22.57
N GLU A 308 3.66 11.99 23.16
CA GLU A 308 3.35 10.65 23.67
C GLU A 308 3.25 9.59 22.55
N ASP A 309 2.96 9.98 21.30
CA ASP A 309 2.94 9.11 20.11
C ASP A 309 4.35 8.77 19.59
N TRP A 310 5.39 9.19 20.31
CA TRP A 310 6.77 8.89 19.92
C TRP A 310 7.02 7.39 19.82
N THR A 311 6.62 6.58 20.80
CA THR A 311 6.79 5.13 20.70
C THR A 311 5.68 4.51 19.87
N GLU A 312 6.02 3.55 18.99
CA GLU A 312 5.04 2.84 18.16
C GLU A 312 3.93 2.17 18.99
N THR A 313 4.27 1.58 20.14
CA THR A 313 3.29 0.95 21.04
C THR A 313 2.26 1.96 21.55
N ALA A 314 2.69 3.09 22.10
CA ALA A 314 1.77 4.11 22.60
C ALA A 314 0.91 4.70 21.46
N ASN A 315 1.49 4.91 20.27
CA ASN A 315 0.73 5.36 19.11
C ASN A 315 -0.33 4.35 18.68
N LEU A 316 0.01 3.07 18.67
CA LEU A 316 -0.92 1.99 18.35
C LEU A 316 -2.06 1.89 19.36
N GLU A 317 -1.77 1.97 20.66
CA GLU A 317 -2.80 1.97 21.72
C GLU A 317 -3.77 3.15 21.58
N ARG A 318 -3.27 4.36 21.31
CA ARG A 318 -4.12 5.53 21.04
C ARG A 318 -4.93 5.38 19.76
N ALA A 319 -4.35 4.82 18.70
CA ALA A 319 -5.07 4.56 17.46
C ALA A 319 -6.19 3.52 17.65
N ILE A 320 -5.98 2.49 18.47
CA ILE A 320 -7.03 1.52 18.85
C ILE A 320 -8.19 2.24 19.53
N MET A 321 -7.91 3.07 20.54
CA MET A 321 -8.96 3.83 21.24
C MET A 321 -9.73 4.76 20.27
N LYS A 322 -9.01 5.48 19.41
CA LYS A 322 -9.63 6.36 18.41
C LYS A 322 -10.54 5.62 17.45
N PHE A 323 -10.05 4.54 16.83
CA PHE A 323 -10.84 3.83 15.81
C PHE A 323 -11.96 2.99 16.42
N GLN A 324 -11.82 2.54 17.67
CA GLN A 324 -12.93 1.99 18.43
C GLN A 324 -14.03 3.04 18.66
N GLN A 325 -13.65 4.28 19.01
CA GLN A 325 -14.61 5.38 19.14
C GLN A 325 -15.30 5.67 17.80
N ASP A 326 -14.56 5.66 16.69
CA ASP A 326 -15.11 5.93 15.36
C ASP A 326 -16.16 4.90 14.93
N VAL A 327 -15.92 3.59 15.16
CA VAL A 327 -16.92 2.57 14.85
C VAL A 327 -18.18 2.70 15.71
N ASN A 328 -18.04 3.15 16.97
CA ASN A 328 -19.18 3.39 17.84
C ASN A 328 -20.01 4.61 17.40
N MET A 329 -19.34 5.66 16.90
CA MET A 329 -20.01 6.89 16.44
C MET A 329 -20.63 6.74 15.05
N ILE A 330 -19.97 6.00 14.15
CA ILE A 330 -20.38 5.89 12.74
C ILE A 330 -20.30 4.42 12.29
N PRO A 331 -21.17 3.54 12.83
CA PRO A 331 -21.10 2.09 12.56
C PRO A 331 -21.37 1.72 11.09
N GLU A 332 -21.95 2.62 10.30
CA GLU A 332 -22.19 2.40 8.86
C GLU A 332 -20.99 2.80 7.98
N ASN A 333 -19.90 3.31 8.58
CA ASN A 333 -18.69 3.68 7.85
C ASN A 333 -17.73 2.49 7.74
N ARG A 334 -17.66 1.90 6.55
CA ARG A 334 -16.72 0.80 6.24
C ARG A 334 -15.26 1.13 6.56
N PHE A 335 -14.81 2.38 6.40
CA PHE A 335 -13.43 2.76 6.66
C PHE A 335 -13.12 2.85 8.16
N ALA A 336 -14.11 3.19 8.99
CA ALA A 336 -13.95 3.11 10.45
C ALA A 336 -13.67 1.66 10.87
N TRP A 337 -14.44 0.70 10.34
CA TRP A 337 -14.23 -0.73 10.58
C TRP A 337 -12.91 -1.26 10.02
N LEU A 338 -12.51 -0.83 8.80
CA LEU A 338 -11.22 -1.18 8.22
C LEU A 338 -10.05 -0.69 9.08
N ASN A 339 -10.09 0.59 9.50
CA ASN A 339 -9.06 1.17 10.36
C ASN A 339 -9.01 0.47 11.72
N PHE A 340 -10.16 0.17 12.33
CA PHE A 340 -10.21 -0.55 13.60
C PHE A 340 -9.66 -1.98 13.47
N GLY A 341 -10.04 -2.71 12.43
CA GLY A 341 -9.50 -4.05 12.15
C GLY A 341 -8.00 -4.03 11.91
N ARG A 342 -7.49 -3.02 11.19
CA ARG A 342 -6.06 -2.82 10.94
C ARG A 342 -5.27 -2.66 12.24
N VAL A 343 -5.68 -1.74 13.12
CA VAL A 343 -4.93 -1.49 14.37
C VAL A 343 -5.02 -2.65 15.35
N LEU A 344 -6.13 -3.38 15.38
CA LEU A 344 -6.24 -4.64 16.13
C LEU A 344 -5.29 -5.71 15.57
N ALA A 345 -5.20 -5.85 14.25
CA ALA A 345 -4.29 -6.80 13.60
C ALA A 345 -2.81 -6.45 13.85
N GLU A 346 -2.48 -5.16 13.88
CA GLU A 346 -1.14 -4.67 14.20
C GLU A 346 -0.77 -4.94 15.68
N HIS A 347 -1.75 -4.85 16.59
CA HIS A 347 -1.59 -5.21 17.99
C HIS A 347 -1.49 -6.73 18.23
N GLY A 348 -1.98 -7.54 17.28
CA GLY A 348 -2.01 -9.01 17.36
C GLY A 348 -3.35 -9.59 17.83
N GLU A 349 -4.39 -8.77 17.97
CA GLU A 349 -5.75 -9.17 18.34
C GLU A 349 -6.52 -9.69 17.12
N TYR A 350 -6.04 -10.80 16.53
CA TYR A 350 -6.53 -11.27 15.23
C TYR A 350 -8.00 -11.67 15.22
N GLU A 351 -8.54 -12.23 16.31
CA GLU A 351 -9.96 -12.60 16.38
C GLU A 351 -10.84 -11.34 16.34
N MET A 352 -10.51 -10.32 17.13
CA MET A 352 -11.23 -9.05 17.13
C MET A 352 -11.07 -8.31 15.79
N ALA A 353 -9.86 -8.33 15.22
CA ALA A 353 -9.60 -7.75 13.90
C ALA A 353 -10.46 -8.40 12.82
N GLN A 354 -10.63 -9.72 12.84
CA GLN A 354 -11.47 -10.44 11.87
C GLN A 354 -12.92 -10.00 11.96
N ASN A 355 -13.46 -9.84 13.18
CA ASN A 355 -14.82 -9.35 13.37
C ASN A 355 -14.99 -7.93 12.79
N ALA A 356 -14.01 -7.04 13.01
CA ALA A 356 -14.03 -5.70 12.42
C ALA A 356 -13.96 -5.73 10.88
N PHE A 357 -13.10 -6.57 10.29
CA PHE A 357 -13.01 -6.73 8.84
C PHE A 357 -14.27 -7.33 8.22
N GLN A 358 -14.91 -8.31 8.89
CA GLN A 358 -16.19 -8.86 8.44
C GLN A 358 -17.31 -7.81 8.46
N SER A 359 -17.32 -6.91 9.45
CA SER A 359 -18.23 -5.75 9.48
C SER A 359 -17.96 -4.80 8.31
N ALA A 360 -16.69 -4.48 8.03
CA ALA A 360 -16.33 -3.65 6.88
C ALA A 360 -16.77 -4.28 5.55
N ASP A 361 -16.53 -5.58 5.37
CA ASP A 361 -16.94 -6.34 4.19
C ASP A 361 -18.46 -6.38 4.02
N HIS A 362 -19.22 -6.47 5.12
CA HIS A 362 -20.68 -6.41 5.06
C HIS A 362 -21.19 -5.09 4.49
N LEU A 363 -20.49 -4.00 4.80
CA LEU A 363 -20.74 -2.65 4.28
C LEU A 363 -20.18 -2.42 2.86
N GLY A 364 -19.35 -3.35 2.37
CA GLY A 364 -18.72 -3.33 1.04
C GLY A 364 -17.46 -2.48 1.00
N ILE A 365 -16.29 -3.12 1.01
CA ILE A 365 -14.98 -2.44 0.93
C ILE A 365 -14.57 -2.14 -0.51
N PRO A 366 -13.73 -1.12 -0.75
CA PRO A 366 -13.20 -0.88 -2.08
C PRO A 366 -12.38 -2.07 -2.61
N MET A 367 -12.57 -2.42 -3.88
CA MET A 367 -12.00 -3.61 -4.51
C MET A 367 -10.47 -3.63 -4.50
N ARG A 368 -9.83 -2.46 -4.49
CA ARG A 368 -8.36 -2.33 -4.45
C ARG A 368 -7.79 -2.11 -3.04
N TYR A 369 -8.62 -1.99 -2.01
CA TYR A 369 -8.15 -1.73 -0.64
C TYR A 369 -7.04 -2.69 -0.19
N PRO A 370 -7.12 -4.01 -0.44
CA PRO A 370 -6.07 -4.95 -0.02
C PRO A 370 -4.69 -4.70 -0.63
N PHE A 371 -4.55 -3.94 -1.73
CA PHE A 371 -3.24 -3.55 -2.27
C PHE A 371 -2.54 -2.47 -1.45
N PHE A 372 -3.27 -1.79 -0.57
CA PHE A 372 -2.70 -0.74 0.29
C PHE A 372 -2.54 -1.21 1.73
N ASP A 373 -3.31 -2.22 2.12
CA ASP A 373 -3.29 -2.76 3.46
C ASP A 373 -3.59 -4.26 3.43
N PHE A 374 -2.55 -5.05 3.72
CA PHE A 374 -2.64 -6.52 3.76
C PHE A 374 -3.19 -7.05 5.09
N SER A 375 -3.55 -6.19 6.05
CA SER A 375 -3.99 -6.61 7.39
C SER A 375 -5.18 -7.57 7.34
N ILE A 376 -6.11 -7.40 6.39
CA ILE A 376 -7.25 -8.31 6.24
C ILE A 376 -6.82 -9.74 5.90
N ILE A 377 -5.81 -9.90 5.04
CA ILE A 377 -5.27 -11.20 4.62
C ILE A 377 -4.39 -11.78 5.73
N LYS A 378 -3.56 -10.93 6.35
CA LYS A 378 -2.72 -11.30 7.49
C LYS A 378 -3.55 -11.83 8.67
N THR A 379 -4.63 -11.13 9.02
CA THR A 379 -5.56 -11.56 10.08
C THR A 379 -6.20 -12.90 9.75
N ALA A 380 -6.67 -13.10 8.51
CA ALA A 380 -7.20 -14.39 8.10
C ALA A 380 -6.16 -15.52 8.25
N PHE A 381 -4.90 -15.28 7.89
CA PHE A 381 -3.82 -16.26 8.08
C PHE A 381 -3.61 -16.62 9.56
N TYR A 382 -3.47 -15.64 10.44
CA TYR A 382 -3.24 -15.89 11.87
C TYR A 382 -4.45 -16.49 12.59
N ASN A 383 -5.66 -16.36 12.04
CA ASN A 383 -6.85 -17.07 12.52
C ASN A 383 -7.03 -18.45 11.89
N GLY A 384 -6.12 -18.92 11.02
CA GLY A 384 -6.25 -20.21 10.35
C GLY A 384 -7.33 -20.25 9.27
N ALA A 385 -7.78 -19.10 8.78
CA ALA A 385 -8.77 -18.94 7.72
C ALA A 385 -8.13 -19.12 6.32
N ALA A 386 -7.55 -20.29 6.08
CA ALA A 386 -6.71 -20.54 4.91
C ALA A 386 -7.40 -20.27 3.56
N TYR A 387 -8.68 -20.65 3.44
CA TYR A 387 -9.44 -20.45 2.20
C TYR A 387 -9.72 -18.97 1.93
N GLU A 388 -9.92 -18.15 2.96
CA GLU A 388 -10.05 -16.70 2.81
C GLU A 388 -8.75 -16.09 2.32
N VAL A 389 -7.61 -16.50 2.89
CA VAL A 389 -6.28 -16.06 2.44
C VAL A 389 -6.08 -16.38 0.96
N ILE A 390 -6.35 -17.63 0.54
CA ILE A 390 -6.18 -18.06 -0.85
C ILE A 390 -7.11 -17.28 -1.79
N GLU A 391 -8.39 -17.13 -1.45
CA GLU A 391 -9.36 -16.48 -2.33
C GLU A 391 -9.08 -14.98 -2.50
N ARG A 392 -8.73 -14.28 -1.42
CA ARG A 392 -8.32 -12.86 -1.50
C ARG A 392 -7.05 -12.69 -2.31
N ALA A 393 -6.05 -13.54 -2.08
CA ALA A 393 -4.81 -13.52 -2.85
C ALA A 393 -5.07 -13.80 -4.35
N ASP A 394 -5.90 -14.79 -4.67
CA ASP A 394 -6.28 -15.11 -6.06
C ASP A 394 -7.02 -13.95 -6.74
N PHE A 395 -7.91 -13.29 -6.02
CA PHE A 395 -8.59 -12.09 -6.51
C PHE A 395 -7.60 -10.97 -6.84
N MET A 396 -6.67 -10.68 -5.93
CA MET A 396 -5.64 -9.65 -6.16
C MET A 396 -4.69 -10.03 -7.31
N ILE A 397 -4.26 -11.29 -7.42
CA ILE A 397 -3.46 -11.79 -8.55
C ILE A 397 -4.22 -11.62 -9.88
N LYS A 398 -5.54 -11.78 -9.87
CA LYS A 398 -6.37 -11.58 -11.07
C LYS A 398 -6.46 -10.10 -11.47
N ILE A 399 -6.40 -9.18 -10.51
CA ILE A 399 -6.29 -7.74 -10.78
C ILE A 399 -4.88 -7.39 -11.29
N ASN A 400 -3.85 -7.86 -10.60
CA ASN A 400 -2.45 -7.67 -11.00
C ASN A 400 -1.61 -8.91 -10.67
N ARG A 401 -1.26 -9.66 -11.71
CA ARG A 401 -0.45 -10.89 -11.59
C ARG A 401 1.01 -10.64 -11.18
N HIS A 402 1.45 -9.39 -11.20
CA HIS A 402 2.81 -8.96 -10.84
C HIS A 402 2.91 -8.50 -9.39
N CYS A 403 1.84 -8.63 -8.59
CA CYS A 403 1.89 -8.34 -7.16
C CYS A 403 2.65 -9.43 -6.39
N GLU A 404 3.83 -9.09 -5.88
CA GLU A 404 4.70 -10.01 -5.14
C GLU A 404 4.00 -10.57 -3.89
N GLU A 405 3.50 -9.67 -3.02
CA GLU A 405 2.88 -10.01 -1.75
C GLU A 405 1.61 -10.84 -1.96
N CYS A 406 0.92 -10.66 -3.08
CA CYS A 406 -0.25 -11.47 -3.41
C CYS A 406 0.14 -12.94 -3.64
N TRP A 407 1.26 -13.20 -4.32
CA TRP A 407 1.78 -14.57 -4.48
C TRP A 407 2.34 -15.11 -3.18
N LEU A 408 2.99 -14.26 -2.36
CA LEU A 408 3.46 -14.62 -1.03
C LEU A 408 2.29 -15.10 -0.14
N TRP A 409 1.22 -14.30 -0.02
CA TRP A 409 0.04 -14.65 0.76
C TRP A 409 -0.69 -15.87 0.22
N LYS A 410 -0.75 -16.05 -1.11
CA LYS A 410 -1.26 -17.29 -1.70
C LYS A 410 -0.45 -18.50 -1.24
N GLY A 411 0.87 -18.39 -1.16
CA GLY A 411 1.74 -19.43 -0.64
C GLY A 411 1.41 -19.77 0.82
N TRP A 412 1.33 -18.75 1.69
CA TRP A 412 0.95 -18.93 3.09
C TRP A 412 -0.43 -19.57 3.28
N GLY A 413 -1.42 -19.19 2.47
CA GLY A 413 -2.73 -19.82 2.48
C GLY A 413 -2.69 -21.31 2.07
N ASN A 414 -1.91 -21.66 1.05
CA ASN A 414 -1.73 -23.07 0.64
C ASN A 414 -0.94 -23.88 1.70
N TYR A 415 -0.02 -23.22 2.40
CA TYR A 415 0.73 -23.85 3.48
C TYR A 415 -0.17 -24.27 4.64
N LEU A 416 -1.11 -23.40 5.03
CA LEU A 416 -2.11 -23.68 6.07
C LEU A 416 -2.95 -24.95 5.79
N ILE A 417 -3.24 -25.25 4.52
CA ILE A 417 -3.94 -26.49 4.13
C ILE A 417 -2.99 -27.65 3.79
N SER A 418 -1.71 -27.52 4.12
CA SER A 418 -0.65 -28.51 3.84
C SER A 418 -0.46 -28.85 2.35
N ASP A 419 -0.85 -27.96 1.43
CA ASP A 419 -0.57 -28.10 0.00
C ASP A 419 0.83 -27.54 -0.29
N LEU A 420 1.85 -28.31 0.07
CA LEU A 420 3.26 -27.90 -0.03
C LEU A 420 3.71 -27.67 -1.49
N GLU A 421 3.09 -28.35 -2.45
CA GLU A 421 3.39 -28.16 -3.87
C GLU A 421 2.95 -26.76 -4.33
N LYS A 422 1.69 -26.39 -4.07
CA LYS A 422 1.20 -25.05 -4.41
C LYS A 422 1.86 -23.94 -3.59
N THR A 423 2.19 -24.23 -2.33
CA THR A 423 2.97 -23.33 -1.48
C THR A 423 4.29 -22.97 -2.14
N ARG A 424 5.08 -23.98 -2.53
CA ARG A 424 6.38 -23.78 -3.19
C ARG A 424 6.24 -23.04 -4.51
N GLN A 425 5.26 -23.40 -5.33
CA GLN A 425 5.00 -22.71 -6.60
C GLN A 425 4.69 -21.23 -6.39
N ALA A 426 3.87 -20.87 -5.40
CA ALA A 426 3.50 -19.49 -5.12
C ALA A 426 4.69 -18.68 -4.61
N PHE A 427 5.48 -19.20 -3.65
CA PHE A 427 6.71 -18.52 -3.18
C PHE A 427 7.74 -18.35 -4.30
N GLN A 428 7.90 -19.34 -5.19
CA GLN A 428 8.78 -19.20 -6.36
C GLN A 428 8.28 -18.14 -7.35
N LYS A 429 6.96 -17.95 -7.49
CA LYS A 429 6.40 -16.87 -8.30
C LYS A 429 6.69 -15.51 -7.68
N ALA A 430 6.50 -15.37 -6.37
CA ALA A 430 6.85 -14.15 -5.62
C ALA A 430 8.35 -13.82 -5.81
N ALA A 431 9.24 -14.81 -5.67
CA ALA A 431 10.69 -14.62 -5.85
C ALA A 431 11.08 -14.24 -7.29
N GLY A 432 10.31 -14.71 -8.28
CA GLY A 432 10.50 -14.32 -9.67
C GLY A 432 10.07 -12.88 -9.98
N ILE A 433 9.18 -12.30 -9.18
CA ILE A 433 8.75 -10.90 -9.27
C ILE A 433 9.75 -10.02 -8.54
N ASN A 434 10.02 -10.34 -7.27
CA ASN A 434 10.98 -9.61 -6.43
C ASN A 434 12.03 -10.57 -5.83
N PRO A 435 13.19 -10.73 -6.50
CA PRO A 435 14.27 -11.54 -5.98
C PRO A 435 14.97 -10.92 -4.76
N ASN A 436 14.71 -9.64 -4.45
CA ASN A 436 15.31 -8.93 -3.32
C ASN A 436 14.42 -8.98 -2.07
N SER A 437 13.20 -9.53 -2.15
CA SER A 437 12.25 -9.52 -1.05
C SER A 437 12.72 -10.42 0.10
N THR A 438 12.98 -9.80 1.25
CA THR A 438 13.36 -10.52 2.47
C THR A 438 12.21 -11.39 2.99
N GLU A 439 10.95 -10.97 2.81
CA GLU A 439 9.78 -11.75 3.19
C GLU A 439 9.64 -13.02 2.35
N VAL A 440 9.85 -12.91 1.04
CA VAL A 440 9.82 -14.08 0.15
C VAL A 440 10.95 -15.05 0.47
N ARG A 441 12.16 -14.54 0.71
CA ARG A 441 13.29 -15.37 1.12
C ARG A 441 13.01 -16.08 2.44
N TYR A 442 12.48 -15.36 3.43
CA TYR A 442 12.04 -15.95 4.70
C TYR A 442 11.05 -17.11 4.46
N ALA A 443 10.03 -16.88 3.64
CA ALA A 443 8.99 -17.89 3.36
C ALA A 443 9.54 -19.15 2.67
N ILE A 444 10.50 -18.97 1.75
CA ILE A 444 11.18 -20.09 1.08
C ILE A 444 12.05 -20.87 2.07
N GLU A 445 12.85 -20.20 2.89
CA GLU A 445 13.71 -20.86 3.87
C GLU A 445 12.89 -21.57 4.95
N PHE A 446 11.84 -20.92 5.46
CA PHE A 446 10.88 -21.55 6.36
C PHE A 446 10.32 -22.86 5.76
N LEU A 447 9.88 -22.84 4.50
CA LEU A 447 9.36 -24.04 3.84
C LEU A 447 10.43 -25.14 3.68
N ASN A 448 11.70 -24.77 3.51
CA ASN A 448 12.79 -25.75 3.40
C ASN A 448 13.14 -26.39 4.75
N GLN A 449 12.94 -25.69 5.87
CA GLN A 449 13.21 -26.22 7.22
C GLN A 449 12.11 -27.14 7.76
N VAL A 450 10.85 -26.96 7.31
CA VAL A 450 9.70 -27.75 7.77
C VAL A 450 9.49 -29.04 6.94
N GLN A 451 10.28 -29.24 5.87
CA GLN A 451 10.30 -30.47 5.05
C GLN A 451 11.38 -31.44 5.53
#